data_AF-A0ABD3QQU0-F1
#
_entry.id   AF-A0ABD3QQU0-F1
#
_cell.length_a   1.000
_cell.length_b   1.000
_cell.length_c   1.000
_cell.angle_alpha   90.00
_cell.angle_beta   90.00
_cell.angle_gamma   90.00
#
_symmetry.space_group_name_H-M   'P 1'
#
loop_
_entity.id
_entity.type
_entity.pdbx_description
1 polymer ?
#
loop_
_entity_poly.entity_id
_entity_poly.type
_entity_poly.pdbx_seq_one_letter_code
_entity_poly.pdbx_strand_id
1 'polypeptide(L)'
;MIVATKVKNAISAGVLLLFATVAVLNVQEQLTAFRAYLPGGDTVRRGLSLNLGGGDCVWEPPASTVSPDIDFHKLLIAGFPSGDKRMTFVQMEALTGLPSKDDWDFVFNGYTNAPFIKTNYPHPAGTWGWGTEADEVVMVVQFIRRSMVEFGDILWYQSKARTYNEGREDVEEQYGERMQDNTFYKWRDLKILQEIYRYGAYIDYWMEDGLRRDPFTHEVVDKEYWDLYVNPVRTPTWADKVNICHKTASRTNPTLDMEVNKQKLQIHIDHGDYYGICSDAVKDPSFLDQESPKFAETHDFHCQNIKGGCTPTIVISSDKLRDYTDGPEETKLIANLLKDRLPEYTIDSEAWPCIWDKIIDKNEGPKTFDDRKIAEDPNFSAFMLEEMIFELNRMVSKYSSTEWQSNTNAQRLVSIFNGHLPLLKTELDEVVAGIRTLTVRDFLGPNERK
;
A
#
# COMPACT_ATOMS: atom_id res chain seq x y z
N MET A 1 -10.07 -79.11 19.38
CA MET A 1 -10.61 -78.09 18.45
C MET A 1 -11.46 -77.01 19.13
N ILE A 2 -11.88 -77.16 20.40
CA ILE A 2 -12.72 -76.16 21.13
C ILE A 2 -11.88 -75.07 21.84
N VAL A 3 -10.57 -75.29 22.06
CA VAL A 3 -9.69 -74.34 22.77
C VAL A 3 -9.19 -73.20 21.86
N ALA A 4 -9.05 -73.45 20.56
CA ALA A 4 -8.53 -72.45 19.61
C ALA A 4 -9.53 -71.30 19.33
N THR A 5 -10.84 -71.55 19.46
CA THR A 5 -11.88 -70.56 19.19
C THR A 5 -12.01 -69.53 20.33
N LYS A 6 -11.73 -69.93 21.57
CA LYS A 6 -11.78 -68.99 22.72
C LYS A 6 -10.63 -67.99 22.73
N VAL A 7 -9.45 -68.39 22.24
CA VAL A 7 -8.26 -67.51 22.18
C VAL A 7 -8.40 -66.44 21.09
N LYS A 8 -8.98 -66.79 19.92
CA LYS A 8 -9.25 -65.79 18.86
C LYS A 8 -10.24 -64.71 19.30
N ASN A 9 -11.30 -65.07 20.04
CA ASN A 9 -12.28 -64.11 20.51
C ASN A 9 -11.72 -63.18 21.61
N ALA A 10 -10.80 -63.67 22.46
CA ALA A 10 -10.16 -62.85 23.47
C ALA A 10 -9.17 -61.82 22.88
N ILE A 11 -8.41 -62.21 21.85
CA ILE A 11 -7.47 -61.30 21.16
C ILE A 11 -8.24 -60.23 20.38
N SER A 12 -9.34 -60.60 19.70
CA SER A 12 -10.17 -59.61 18.99
C SER A 12 -10.84 -58.60 19.94
N ALA A 13 -11.28 -59.04 21.12
CA ALA A 13 -11.86 -58.14 22.12
C ALA A 13 -10.81 -57.20 22.74
N GLY A 14 -9.59 -57.70 23.02
CA GLY A 14 -8.50 -56.90 23.56
C GLY A 14 -7.99 -55.83 22.59
N VAL A 15 -7.91 -56.16 21.29
CA VAL A 15 -7.51 -55.21 20.24
C VAL A 15 -8.58 -54.14 20.02
N LEU A 16 -9.87 -54.50 20.03
CA LEU A 16 -10.97 -53.53 19.90
C LEU A 16 -11.01 -52.56 21.10
N LEU A 17 -10.73 -53.05 22.31
CA LEU A 17 -10.68 -52.22 23.52
C LEU A 17 -9.50 -51.25 23.52
N LEU A 18 -8.35 -51.66 22.97
CA LEU A 18 -7.15 -50.82 22.83
C LEU A 18 -7.37 -49.70 21.80
N PHE A 19 -7.99 -49.99 20.66
CA PHE A 19 -8.35 -48.95 19.68
C PHE A 19 -9.41 -47.98 20.21
N ALA A 20 -10.39 -48.47 20.97
CA ALA A 20 -11.39 -47.60 21.61
C ALA A 20 -10.76 -46.69 22.68
N THR A 21 -9.78 -47.18 23.46
CA THR A 21 -9.10 -46.34 24.47
C THR A 21 -8.16 -45.31 23.84
N VAL A 22 -7.43 -45.65 22.78
CA VAL A 22 -6.60 -44.67 22.05
C VAL A 22 -7.47 -43.61 21.37
N ALA A 23 -8.63 -43.99 20.80
CA ALA A 23 -9.58 -43.03 20.23
C ALA A 23 -10.20 -42.11 21.31
N VAL A 24 -10.55 -42.64 22.48
CA VAL A 24 -11.10 -41.84 23.59
C VAL A 24 -10.06 -40.90 24.18
N LEU A 25 -8.79 -41.32 24.32
CA LEU A 25 -7.71 -40.44 24.80
C LEU A 25 -7.44 -39.29 23.83
N ASN A 26 -7.46 -39.55 22.52
CA ASN A 26 -7.28 -38.51 21.49
C ASN A 26 -8.46 -37.52 21.46
N VAL A 27 -9.70 -38.01 21.64
CA VAL A 27 -10.90 -37.17 21.77
C VAL A 27 -10.89 -36.37 23.09
N GLN A 28 -10.34 -36.92 24.17
CA GLN A 28 -10.26 -36.22 25.46
C GLN A 28 -9.19 -35.12 25.45
N GLU A 29 -8.04 -35.32 24.78
CA GLU A 29 -7.05 -34.24 24.56
C GLU A 29 -7.62 -33.13 23.68
N GLN A 30 -8.32 -33.48 22.58
CA GLN A 30 -9.01 -32.48 21.77
C GLN A 30 -10.12 -31.74 22.53
N LEU A 31 -10.90 -32.42 23.37
CA LEU A 31 -11.92 -31.79 24.22
C LEU A 31 -11.33 -30.95 25.36
N THR A 32 -10.11 -31.27 25.83
CA THR A 32 -9.43 -30.48 26.86
C THR A 32 -8.84 -29.21 26.26
N ALA A 33 -8.28 -29.28 25.04
CA ALA A 33 -7.92 -28.11 24.25
C ALA A 33 -9.15 -27.24 23.93
N PHE A 34 -10.28 -27.87 23.58
CA PHE A 34 -11.54 -27.16 23.30
C PHE A 34 -12.17 -26.52 24.55
N ARG A 35 -12.05 -27.16 25.73
CA ARG A 35 -12.56 -26.62 27.01
C ARG A 35 -11.66 -25.54 27.62
N ALA A 36 -10.35 -25.57 27.38
CA ALA A 36 -9.46 -24.45 27.70
C ALA A 36 -9.79 -23.20 26.85
N TYR A 37 -10.51 -23.38 25.74
CA TYR A 37 -10.90 -22.34 24.81
C TYR A 37 -12.33 -21.78 25.03
N LEU A 38 -13.06 -22.23 26.05
CA LEU A 38 -14.36 -21.65 26.42
C LEU A 38 -14.18 -20.70 27.62
N PRO A 39 -14.12 -19.37 27.40
CA PRO A 39 -14.08 -18.44 28.52
C PRO A 39 -15.47 -18.40 29.16
N GLY A 40 -15.52 -18.63 30.47
CA GLY A 40 -16.67 -18.27 31.27
C GLY A 40 -16.83 -16.75 31.31
N GLY A 41 -17.83 -16.23 30.60
CA GLY A 41 -18.25 -14.82 30.63
C GLY A 41 -18.80 -14.37 29.27
N ASP A 42 -20.03 -13.85 29.26
CA ASP A 42 -20.93 -13.49 28.13
C ASP A 42 -20.42 -12.55 27.02
N THR A 43 -19.11 -12.46 26.78
CA THR A 43 -18.59 -11.88 25.53
C THR A 43 -18.22 -13.04 24.62
N VAL A 44 -18.89 -13.16 23.49
CA VAL A 44 -18.55 -14.12 22.43
C VAL A 44 -17.15 -13.78 21.94
N ARG A 45 -16.12 -14.32 22.60
CA ARG A 45 -14.78 -14.41 22.02
C ARG A 45 -14.93 -15.33 20.82
N ARG A 46 -14.82 -14.75 19.63
CA ARG A 46 -14.72 -15.49 18.38
C ARG A 46 -13.59 -16.54 18.49
N GLY A 47 -13.68 -17.61 17.71
CA GLY A 47 -12.51 -18.42 17.43
C GLY A 47 -11.44 -17.54 16.80
N LEU A 48 -10.23 -17.49 17.37
CA LEU A 48 -9.07 -17.11 16.57
C LEU A 48 -9.01 -18.12 15.41
N SER A 49 -8.35 -17.77 14.30
CA SER A 49 -8.06 -18.81 13.29
C SER A 49 -7.44 -20.01 14.01
N LEU A 50 -8.09 -21.16 13.92
CA LEU A 50 -7.78 -22.28 14.80
C LEU A 50 -6.57 -23.00 14.23
N ASN A 51 -5.49 -23.04 14.98
CA ASN A 51 -4.40 -23.96 14.75
C ASN A 51 -4.90 -25.38 15.09
N LEU A 52 -4.95 -26.26 14.09
CA LEU A 52 -5.39 -27.65 14.27
C LEU A 52 -4.22 -28.59 14.61
N GLY A 53 -2.99 -28.06 14.67
CA GLY A 53 -1.75 -28.82 14.81
C GLY A 53 -1.30 -29.45 13.48
N GLY A 54 -0.02 -29.85 13.42
CA GLY A 54 0.52 -30.53 12.24
C GLY A 54 0.62 -29.65 10.98
N GLY A 55 0.56 -28.32 11.14
CA GLY A 55 0.54 -27.36 10.04
C GLY A 55 -0.84 -27.05 9.47
N ASP A 56 -1.91 -27.64 10.02
CA ASP A 56 -3.29 -27.37 9.58
C ASP A 56 -3.92 -26.21 10.35
N CYS A 57 -4.86 -25.51 9.72
CA CYS A 57 -5.59 -24.40 10.33
C CYS A 57 -7.01 -24.25 9.76
N VAL A 58 -7.87 -23.58 10.53
CA VAL A 58 -9.16 -23.04 10.08
C VAL A 58 -9.08 -21.53 10.08
N TRP A 59 -9.23 -20.91 8.91
CA TRP A 59 -9.39 -19.47 8.82
C TRP A 59 -10.83 -19.06 9.16
N GLU A 60 -10.97 -17.98 9.92
CA GLU A 60 -12.26 -17.35 10.20
C GLU A 60 -12.16 -15.83 9.91
N PRO A 61 -13.26 -15.17 9.47
CA PRO A 61 -13.27 -13.73 9.21
C PRO A 61 -13.20 -12.91 10.52
N PRO A 62 -12.56 -11.71 10.54
CA PRO A 62 -12.39 -10.85 11.72
C PRO A 62 -13.68 -10.60 12.51
N ALA A 63 -13.55 -10.35 13.82
CA ALA A 63 -14.69 -9.83 14.59
C ALA A 63 -15.12 -8.47 14.01
N SER A 64 -16.42 -8.21 13.88
CA SER A 64 -16.89 -6.93 13.29
C SER A 64 -16.65 -5.72 14.19
N THR A 65 -16.53 -5.94 15.50
CA THR A 65 -16.21 -4.94 16.52
C THR A 65 -15.28 -5.55 17.57
N VAL A 66 -14.57 -4.69 18.29
CA VAL A 66 -13.74 -5.05 19.44
C VAL A 66 -14.19 -4.27 20.66
N SER A 67 -13.87 -4.79 21.85
CA SER A 67 -14.21 -4.12 23.10
C SER A 67 -13.58 -2.72 23.15
N PRO A 68 -14.32 -1.66 23.52
CA PRO A 68 -13.74 -0.33 23.72
C PRO A 68 -12.83 -0.26 24.95
N ASP A 69 -12.90 -1.24 25.86
CA ASP A 69 -12.16 -1.24 27.13
C ASP A 69 -10.74 -1.84 27.02
N ILE A 70 -10.36 -2.36 25.84
CA ILE A 70 -9.05 -2.96 25.61
C ILE A 70 -8.16 -1.94 24.92
N ASP A 71 -7.05 -1.55 25.55
CA ASP A 71 -6.07 -0.68 24.92
C ASP A 71 -5.17 -1.50 23.99
N PHE A 72 -5.53 -1.58 22.71
CA PHE A 72 -4.72 -2.29 21.72
C PHE A 72 -3.54 -1.43 21.26
N HIS A 73 -2.40 -2.08 21.02
CA HIS A 73 -1.33 -1.49 20.21
C HIS A 73 -1.81 -1.37 18.75
N LYS A 74 -1.93 -0.15 18.24
CA LYS A 74 -2.52 0.15 16.93
C LYS A 74 -1.46 0.36 15.87
N LEU A 75 -1.56 -0.42 14.80
CA LEU A 75 -0.67 -0.36 13.64
C LEU A 75 -1.34 0.43 12.51
N LEU A 76 -0.67 1.49 12.05
CA LEU A 76 -1.04 2.23 10.85
C LEU A 76 -0.41 1.56 9.62
N ILE A 77 -1.25 0.96 8.79
CA ILE A 77 -0.88 0.27 7.57
C ILE A 77 -0.89 1.29 6.44
N ALA A 78 0.26 1.89 6.21
CA ALA A 78 0.55 2.85 5.17
C ALA A 78 0.93 2.12 3.88
N GLY A 79 0.52 2.64 2.73
CA GLY A 79 0.89 2.16 1.40
C GLY A 79 0.26 3.09 0.36
N PHE A 80 0.90 3.22 -0.79
CA PHE A 80 0.38 4.03 -1.90
C PHE A 80 -1.05 3.56 -2.28
N PRO A 81 -1.94 4.41 -2.82
CA PRO A 81 -3.18 3.93 -3.42
C PRO A 81 -2.93 2.74 -4.35
N SER A 82 -3.78 1.73 -4.25
CA SER A 82 -3.57 0.45 -4.92
C SER A 82 -2.36 -0.38 -4.50
N GLY A 83 -1.57 0.04 -3.50
CA GLY A 83 -0.45 -0.74 -2.96
C GLY A 83 -0.85 -1.98 -2.16
N ASP A 84 -2.03 -2.56 -2.46
CA ASP A 84 -2.54 -3.82 -1.91
C ASP A 84 -2.48 -3.99 -0.38
N LYS A 85 -2.65 -2.87 0.33
CA LYS A 85 -2.79 -2.85 1.79
C LYS A 85 -3.88 -3.78 2.31
N ARG A 86 -4.91 -4.03 1.49
CA ARG A 86 -6.00 -4.97 1.83
C ARG A 86 -5.46 -6.36 2.10
N MET A 87 -4.54 -6.88 1.29
CA MET A 87 -3.95 -8.17 1.60
C MET A 87 -3.13 -8.17 2.88
N THR A 88 -2.38 -7.10 3.12
CA THR A 88 -1.60 -6.99 4.36
C THR A 88 -2.52 -7.00 5.59
N PHE A 89 -3.57 -6.18 5.62
CA PHE A 89 -4.45 -6.16 6.78
C PHE A 89 -5.31 -7.43 6.89
N VAL A 90 -5.73 -8.07 5.78
CA VAL A 90 -6.45 -9.35 5.84
C VAL A 90 -5.57 -10.43 6.44
N GLN A 91 -4.26 -10.44 6.13
CA GLN A 91 -3.32 -11.33 6.81
C GLN A 91 -3.20 -11.02 8.30
N MET A 92 -3.17 -9.74 8.70
CA MET A 92 -3.18 -9.37 10.12
C MET A 92 -4.47 -9.80 10.82
N GLU A 93 -5.63 -9.63 10.16
CA GLU A 93 -6.94 -10.06 10.64
C GLU A 93 -7.00 -11.59 10.79
N ALA A 94 -6.44 -12.33 9.84
CA ALA A 94 -6.40 -13.79 9.86
C ALA A 94 -5.47 -14.32 10.97
N LEU A 95 -4.34 -13.65 11.21
CA LEU A 95 -3.37 -14.03 12.25
C LEU A 95 -3.84 -13.68 13.67
N THR A 96 -4.78 -12.73 13.83
CA THR A 96 -5.16 -12.20 15.16
C THR A 96 -6.65 -12.29 15.50
N GLY A 97 -7.49 -12.53 14.51
CA GLY A 97 -8.95 -12.44 14.62
C GLY A 97 -9.50 -11.01 14.85
N LEU A 98 -8.65 -9.98 14.88
CA LEU A 98 -9.03 -8.59 15.14
C LEU A 98 -9.30 -7.85 13.83
N PRO A 99 -10.29 -6.93 13.76
CA PRO A 99 -10.63 -6.20 12.55
C PRO A 99 -9.66 -5.08 12.21
N SER A 100 -9.65 -4.74 10.92
CA SER A 100 -9.10 -3.48 10.40
C SER A 100 -10.18 -2.44 10.11
N LYS A 101 -9.76 -1.18 10.00
CA LYS A 101 -10.58 -0.05 9.56
C LYS A 101 -9.82 0.86 8.62
N ASP A 102 -10.55 1.50 7.72
CA ASP A 102 -10.00 2.58 6.90
C ASP A 102 -9.91 3.85 7.75
N ASP A 103 -8.83 4.61 7.63
CA ASP A 103 -8.65 5.89 8.33
C ASP A 103 -9.76 6.91 8.02
N TRP A 104 -10.35 6.81 6.83
CA TRP A 104 -11.55 7.55 6.44
C TRP A 104 -12.74 7.26 7.37
N ASP A 105 -12.92 6.02 7.85
CA ASP A 105 -14.03 5.66 8.76
C ASP A 105 -13.99 6.49 10.03
N PHE A 106 -12.80 6.87 10.52
CA PHE A 106 -12.66 7.67 11.73
C PHE A 106 -13.25 9.08 11.57
N VAL A 107 -13.24 9.63 10.35
CA VAL A 107 -13.81 10.95 10.06
C VAL A 107 -15.34 10.88 9.94
N PHE A 108 -15.88 9.83 9.32
CA PHE A 108 -17.30 9.78 8.95
C PHE A 108 -18.16 8.91 9.87
N ASN A 109 -17.61 7.82 10.39
CA ASN A 109 -18.28 6.86 11.27
C ASN A 109 -17.86 7.01 12.74
N GLY A 110 -16.87 7.89 13.00
CA GLY A 110 -16.30 8.11 14.32
C GLY A 110 -15.21 7.11 14.67
N TYR A 111 -14.54 7.38 15.80
CA TYR A 111 -13.44 6.55 16.27
C TYR A 111 -13.89 5.14 16.58
N THR A 112 -13.07 4.17 16.15
CA THR A 112 -13.22 2.76 16.51
C THR A 112 -11.96 2.29 17.23
N ASN A 113 -12.08 1.24 18.03
CA ASN A 113 -10.94 0.66 18.73
C ASN A 113 -10.21 -0.42 17.92
N ALA A 114 -10.34 -0.42 16.59
CA ALA A 114 -9.68 -1.40 15.72
C ALA A 114 -8.15 -1.24 15.78
N PRO A 115 -7.37 -2.32 15.98
CA PRO A 115 -5.91 -2.25 16.07
C PRO A 115 -5.22 -2.01 14.74
N PHE A 116 -5.89 -2.22 13.60
CA PHE A 116 -5.29 -2.07 12.28
C PHE A 116 -5.98 -0.92 11.54
N ILE A 117 -5.22 0.12 11.22
CA ILE A 117 -5.72 1.33 10.57
C ILE A 117 -5.09 1.42 9.18
N LYS A 118 -5.89 1.30 8.11
CA LYS A 118 -5.40 1.47 6.73
C LYS A 118 -5.38 2.94 6.37
N THR A 119 -4.27 3.43 5.79
CA THR A 119 -4.18 4.79 5.24
C THR A 119 -3.59 4.83 3.83
N ASN A 120 -4.01 5.82 3.05
CA ASN A 120 -3.35 6.21 1.80
C ASN A 120 -2.63 7.57 1.92
N TYR A 121 -2.55 8.17 3.11
CA TYR A 121 -1.82 9.42 3.33
C TYR A 121 -0.33 9.25 2.99
N PRO A 122 0.35 10.23 2.38
CA PRO A 122 -0.07 11.62 2.09
C PRO A 122 -0.65 11.82 0.69
N HIS A 123 -1.24 10.79 0.07
CA HIS A 123 -1.82 10.95 -1.26
C HIS A 123 -2.90 12.05 -1.26
N PRO A 124 -3.07 12.87 -2.31
CA PRO A 124 -4.02 14.00 -2.29
C PRO A 124 -5.50 13.62 -2.51
N ALA A 125 -5.79 12.39 -2.91
CA ALA A 125 -7.14 11.94 -3.27
C ALA A 125 -7.91 11.28 -2.10
N GLY A 126 -7.87 11.84 -0.89
CA GLY A 126 -8.63 11.28 0.22
C GLY A 126 -8.73 12.18 1.45
N THR A 127 -9.30 11.61 2.51
CA THR A 127 -9.58 12.28 3.78
C THR A 127 -9.04 11.42 4.90
N TRP A 128 -8.30 12.04 5.82
CA TRP A 128 -7.38 11.33 6.73
C TRP A 128 -7.78 11.59 8.18
N GLY A 129 -7.89 10.53 8.98
CA GLY A 129 -8.65 10.60 10.23
C GLY A 129 -8.10 9.87 11.45
N TRP A 130 -6.90 9.27 11.41
CA TRP A 130 -6.44 8.43 12.54
C TRP A 130 -6.07 9.23 13.81
N GLY A 131 -5.99 10.56 13.74
CA GLY A 131 -5.72 11.40 14.90
C GLY A 131 -4.43 11.00 15.62
N THR A 132 -4.53 10.75 16.92
CA THR A 132 -3.43 10.31 17.81
C THR A 132 -3.51 8.81 18.16
N GLU A 133 -4.27 8.04 17.39
CA GLU A 133 -4.57 6.64 17.73
C GLU A 133 -3.49 5.66 17.30
N ALA A 134 -2.68 6.01 16.31
CA ALA A 134 -1.65 5.12 15.78
C ALA A 134 -0.41 5.06 16.69
N ASP A 135 0.08 3.86 16.96
CA ASP A 135 1.31 3.65 17.73
C ASP A 135 2.53 3.51 16.82
N GLU A 136 2.42 2.74 15.73
CA GLU A 136 3.54 2.45 14.81
C GLU A 136 3.05 2.36 13.36
N VAL A 137 3.97 2.54 12.41
CA VAL A 137 3.72 2.42 10.98
C VAL A 137 4.22 1.09 10.42
N VAL A 138 3.35 0.42 9.66
CA VAL A 138 3.68 -0.68 8.75
C VAL A 138 3.55 -0.15 7.33
N MET A 139 4.65 -0.08 6.58
CA MET A 139 4.61 0.38 5.20
C MET A 139 4.47 -0.80 4.23
N VAL A 140 3.52 -0.73 3.32
CA VAL A 140 3.26 -1.70 2.26
C VAL A 140 3.71 -1.12 0.94
N VAL A 141 4.56 -1.87 0.23
CA VAL A 141 5.15 -1.51 -1.05
C VAL A 141 4.75 -2.53 -2.08
N GLN A 142 4.16 -2.07 -3.18
CA GLN A 142 3.79 -2.87 -4.34
C GLN A 142 4.61 -2.43 -5.54
N PHE A 143 4.77 -3.31 -6.52
CA PHE A 143 5.33 -3.00 -7.82
C PHE A 143 4.64 -1.78 -8.47
N ILE A 144 5.43 -0.72 -8.73
CA ILE A 144 4.93 0.56 -9.25
C ILE A 144 4.07 0.40 -10.51
N ARG A 145 4.45 -0.47 -11.44
CA ARG A 145 3.65 -0.79 -12.64
C ARG A 145 2.25 -1.24 -12.26
N ARG A 146 2.16 -2.19 -11.35
CA ARG A 146 0.90 -2.77 -10.87
C ARG A 146 0.08 -1.70 -10.14
N SER A 147 0.70 -0.91 -9.27
CA SER A 147 0.03 0.21 -8.61
C SER A 147 -0.59 1.20 -9.60
N MET A 148 0.09 1.52 -10.70
CA MET A 148 -0.45 2.41 -11.73
C MET A 148 -1.63 1.80 -12.50
N VAL A 149 -1.58 0.50 -12.83
CA VAL A 149 -2.71 -0.20 -13.46
C VAL A 149 -3.93 -0.17 -12.55
N GLU A 150 -3.74 -0.63 -11.31
CA GLU A 150 -4.82 -0.73 -10.32
C GLU A 150 -5.36 0.66 -9.95
N PHE A 151 -4.50 1.68 -9.83
CA PHE A 151 -4.95 3.05 -9.56
C PHE A 151 -5.71 3.65 -10.74
N GLY A 152 -5.31 3.35 -11.98
CA GLY A 152 -6.09 3.70 -13.17
C GLY A 152 -7.51 3.14 -13.11
N ASP A 153 -7.69 1.92 -12.59
CA ASP A 153 -9.01 1.33 -12.36
C ASP A 153 -9.75 2.00 -11.18
N ILE A 154 -9.05 2.40 -10.11
CA ILE A 154 -9.67 3.20 -9.03
C ILE A 154 -10.20 4.53 -9.57
N LEU A 155 -9.41 5.23 -10.37
CA LEU A 155 -9.81 6.48 -11.02
C LEU A 155 -11.02 6.27 -11.94
N TRP A 156 -11.10 5.11 -12.61
CA TRP A 156 -12.27 4.71 -13.37
C TRP A 156 -13.52 4.64 -12.48
N TYR A 157 -13.48 3.93 -11.35
CA TYR A 157 -14.63 3.84 -10.45
C TYR A 157 -15.05 5.20 -9.88
N GLN A 158 -14.08 6.00 -9.47
CA GLN A 158 -14.35 7.34 -8.95
C GLN A 158 -14.95 8.27 -10.00
N SER A 159 -14.68 8.04 -11.30
CA SER A 159 -15.29 8.83 -12.37
C SER A 159 -16.78 8.54 -12.57
N LYS A 160 -17.26 7.35 -12.17
CA LYS A 160 -18.68 6.97 -12.22
C LYS A 160 -19.45 7.43 -11.00
N ALA A 161 -18.89 7.25 -9.81
CA ALA A 161 -19.54 7.53 -8.54
C ALA A 161 -19.27 8.97 -8.09
N ARG A 162 -20.30 9.82 -8.11
CA ARG A 162 -20.22 11.19 -7.57
C ARG A 162 -20.39 11.21 -6.06
N THR A 163 -21.00 10.18 -5.51
CA THR A 163 -21.22 10.03 -4.07
C THR A 163 -20.79 8.66 -3.58
N TYR A 164 -20.52 8.56 -2.28
CA TYR A 164 -20.21 7.29 -1.62
C TYR A 164 -21.33 6.25 -1.81
N ASN A 165 -22.59 6.67 -1.70
CA ASN A 165 -23.73 5.77 -1.85
C ASN A 165 -23.84 5.22 -3.27
N GLU A 166 -23.61 6.05 -4.30
CA GLU A 166 -23.55 5.61 -5.70
C GLU A 166 -22.43 4.57 -5.89
N GLY A 167 -21.24 4.82 -5.33
CA GLY A 167 -20.15 3.86 -5.39
C GLY A 167 -20.49 2.52 -4.72
N ARG A 168 -21.20 2.55 -3.58
CA ARG A 168 -21.57 1.34 -2.83
C ARG A 168 -22.68 0.52 -3.50
N GLU A 169 -23.61 1.17 -4.17
CA GLU A 169 -24.69 0.48 -4.89
C GLU A 169 -24.18 -0.25 -6.14
N ASP A 170 -23.04 0.20 -6.68
CA ASP A 170 -22.50 -0.28 -7.96
C ASP A 170 -21.32 -1.25 -7.82
N VAL A 171 -21.13 -1.87 -6.64
CA VAL A 171 -19.96 -2.71 -6.36
C VAL A 171 -19.79 -3.85 -7.37
N GLU A 172 -20.86 -4.48 -7.85
CA GLU A 172 -20.76 -5.53 -8.87
C GLU A 172 -20.33 -4.98 -10.25
N GLU A 173 -20.80 -3.79 -10.64
CA GLU A 173 -20.34 -3.13 -11.87
C GLU A 173 -18.90 -2.62 -11.73
N GLN A 174 -18.44 -2.34 -10.51
CA GLN A 174 -17.02 -2.06 -10.28
C GLN A 174 -16.16 -3.25 -10.74
N TYR A 175 -16.59 -4.49 -10.57
CA TYR A 175 -15.82 -5.64 -11.09
C TYR A 175 -16.15 -5.99 -12.55
N GLY A 176 -16.88 -5.13 -13.26
CA GLY A 176 -17.28 -5.27 -14.66
C GLY A 176 -16.28 -4.72 -15.69
N GLU A 177 -16.73 -4.50 -16.93
CA GLU A 177 -15.89 -4.04 -18.04
C GLU A 177 -15.40 -2.59 -17.88
N ARG A 178 -14.15 -2.33 -18.30
CA ARG A 178 -13.54 -0.99 -18.32
C ARG A 178 -14.21 -0.06 -19.34
N MET A 179 -14.26 1.25 -19.06
CA MET A 179 -14.69 2.24 -20.05
C MET A 179 -13.85 2.12 -21.30
N GLN A 180 -14.50 2.28 -22.46
CA GLN A 180 -13.84 2.41 -23.74
C GLN A 180 -14.03 3.84 -24.27
N ASP A 181 -13.80 4.84 -23.42
CA ASP A 181 -13.85 6.26 -23.78
C ASP A 181 -12.43 6.82 -23.93
N ASN A 182 -12.12 7.34 -25.11
CA ASN A 182 -10.84 7.97 -25.39
C ASN A 182 -10.57 9.22 -24.52
N THR A 183 -11.62 9.93 -24.10
CA THR A 183 -11.51 11.08 -23.19
C THR A 183 -11.00 10.63 -21.82
N PHE A 184 -11.54 9.52 -21.32
CA PHE A 184 -11.07 8.92 -20.07
C PHE A 184 -9.60 8.50 -20.18
N TYR A 185 -9.18 7.84 -21.26
CA TYR A 185 -7.79 7.43 -21.43
C TYR A 185 -6.81 8.61 -21.49
N LYS A 186 -7.16 9.70 -22.19
CA LYS A 186 -6.34 10.93 -22.20
C LYS A 186 -6.16 11.50 -20.79
N TRP A 187 -7.24 11.61 -20.02
CA TRP A 187 -7.19 12.12 -18.65
C TRP A 187 -6.41 11.17 -17.72
N ARG A 188 -6.69 9.86 -17.80
CA ARG A 188 -6.04 8.80 -17.01
C ARG A 188 -4.53 8.82 -17.21
N ASP A 189 -4.06 8.87 -18.45
CA ASP A 189 -2.64 8.81 -18.75
C ASP A 189 -1.85 9.99 -18.17
N LEU A 190 -2.42 11.20 -18.26
CA LEU A 190 -1.85 12.39 -17.63
C LEU A 190 -1.80 12.26 -16.10
N LYS A 191 -2.82 11.63 -15.51
CA LYS A 191 -2.85 11.37 -14.06
C LYS A 191 -1.81 10.34 -13.65
N ILE A 192 -1.73 9.21 -14.35
CA ILE A 192 -0.77 8.16 -14.04
C ILE A 192 0.67 8.66 -14.11
N LEU A 193 1.01 9.54 -15.05
CA LEU A 193 2.33 10.15 -15.08
C LEU A 193 2.65 10.93 -13.78
N GLN A 194 1.67 11.65 -13.24
CA GLN A 194 1.83 12.34 -11.95
C GLN A 194 1.96 11.34 -10.80
N GLU A 195 1.21 10.24 -10.86
CA GLU A 195 1.24 9.21 -9.83
C GLU A 195 2.55 8.41 -9.77
N ILE A 196 3.30 8.32 -10.88
CA ILE A 196 4.64 7.70 -10.87
C ILE A 196 5.56 8.44 -9.88
N TYR A 197 5.63 9.77 -9.94
CA TYR A 197 6.48 10.53 -9.00
C TYR A 197 5.90 10.56 -7.58
N ARG A 198 4.57 10.66 -7.46
CA ARG A 198 3.90 10.60 -6.15
C ARG A 198 4.14 9.28 -5.44
N TYR A 199 4.31 8.17 -6.16
CA TYR A 199 4.66 6.89 -5.58
C TYR A 199 5.99 6.95 -4.84
N GLY A 200 7.02 7.56 -5.42
CA GLY A 200 8.30 7.70 -4.72
C GLY A 200 8.27 8.74 -3.61
N ALA A 201 7.54 9.85 -3.80
CA ALA A 201 7.33 10.84 -2.76
C ALA A 201 6.55 10.27 -1.56
N TYR A 202 5.63 9.34 -1.80
CA TYR A 202 4.91 8.59 -0.77
C TYR A 202 5.88 7.79 0.11
N ILE A 203 6.80 7.07 -0.51
CA ILE A 203 7.80 6.26 0.20
C ILE A 203 8.75 7.16 0.99
N ASP A 204 9.21 8.24 0.37
CA ASP A 204 10.05 9.26 1.01
C ASP A 204 9.39 9.85 2.25
N TYR A 205 8.12 10.23 2.15
CA TYR A 205 7.37 10.77 3.29
C TYR A 205 7.43 9.85 4.52
N TRP A 206 7.16 8.55 4.37
CA TRP A 206 7.15 7.64 5.52
C TRP A 206 8.57 7.34 5.99
N MET A 207 9.50 7.08 5.08
CA MET A 207 10.89 6.75 5.44
C MET A 207 11.61 7.91 6.13
N GLU A 208 11.27 9.15 5.78
CA GLU A 208 11.86 10.38 6.33
C GLU A 208 10.97 11.02 7.41
N ASP A 209 10.26 10.18 8.18
CA ASP A 209 9.51 10.60 9.36
C ASP A 209 8.47 11.70 9.14
N GLY A 210 7.93 11.80 7.93
CA GLY A 210 6.95 12.80 7.52
C GLY A 210 7.53 14.10 6.98
N LEU A 211 8.80 14.10 6.56
CA LEU A 211 9.42 15.24 5.89
C LEU A 211 8.59 15.63 4.66
N ARG A 212 8.20 16.90 4.61
CA ARG A 212 7.40 17.44 3.50
C ARG A 212 8.29 17.65 2.29
N ARG A 213 7.97 16.96 1.19
CA ARG A 213 8.64 17.11 -0.09
C ARG A 213 7.67 17.44 -1.21
N ASP A 214 8.15 18.18 -2.20
CA ASP A 214 7.46 18.27 -3.48
C ASP A 214 7.41 16.88 -4.12
N PRO A 215 6.24 16.37 -4.55
CA PRO A 215 6.13 15.02 -5.06
C PRO A 215 6.76 14.80 -6.43
N PHE A 216 7.12 15.85 -7.17
CA PHE A 216 7.69 15.79 -8.51
C PHE A 216 9.19 16.04 -8.50
N THR A 217 9.65 16.97 -7.65
CA THR A 217 11.07 17.37 -7.60
C THR A 217 11.80 16.78 -6.41
N HIS A 218 11.04 16.24 -5.45
CA HIS A 218 11.53 15.63 -4.21
C HIS A 218 12.31 16.60 -3.32
N GLU A 219 12.24 17.90 -3.58
CA GLU A 219 12.83 18.94 -2.75
C GLU A 219 12.00 19.17 -1.49
N VAL A 220 12.64 19.64 -0.41
CA VAL A 220 11.94 19.98 0.84
C VAL A 220 11.06 21.20 0.60
N VAL A 221 9.83 21.15 1.10
CA VAL A 221 8.84 22.23 0.95
C VAL A 221 8.32 22.69 2.31
N ASP A 222 7.77 23.90 2.35
CA ASP A 222 7.14 24.42 3.55
C ASP A 222 5.75 23.78 3.81
N LYS A 223 5.21 24.10 4.98
CA LYS A 223 3.88 23.64 5.41
C LYS A 223 2.76 24.09 4.46
N GLU A 224 2.82 25.32 3.97
CA GLU A 224 1.74 25.89 3.18
C GLU A 224 1.63 25.16 1.85
N TYR A 225 2.75 24.95 1.17
CA TYR A 225 2.82 24.15 -0.05
C TYR A 225 2.28 22.73 0.17
N TRP A 226 2.73 22.07 1.24
CA TRP A 226 2.31 20.71 1.55
C TRP A 226 0.81 20.60 1.85
N ASP A 227 0.25 21.52 2.64
CA ASP A 227 -1.19 21.54 2.96
C ASP A 227 -2.04 21.65 1.68
N LEU A 228 -1.57 22.39 0.68
CA LEU A 228 -2.24 22.53 -0.62
C LEU A 228 -2.12 21.26 -1.46
N TYR A 229 -0.97 20.61 -1.41
CA TYR A 229 -0.76 19.33 -2.06
C TYR A 229 -1.72 18.28 -1.48
N VAL A 230 -1.71 18.04 -0.16
CA VAL A 230 -2.51 16.98 0.47
C VAL A 230 -4.00 17.30 0.54
N ASN A 231 -4.40 18.57 0.38
CA ASN A 231 -5.79 19.01 0.40
C ASN A 231 -6.11 20.00 -0.75
N PRO A 232 -6.20 19.51 -2.00
CA PRO A 232 -6.39 20.36 -3.17
C PRO A 232 -7.80 20.99 -3.26
N VAL A 233 -8.74 20.59 -2.39
CA VAL A 233 -10.11 21.13 -2.33
C VAL A 233 -10.17 22.48 -1.63
N ARG A 234 -9.13 22.85 -0.87
CA ARG A 234 -8.94 24.25 -0.50
C ARG A 234 -8.58 24.99 -1.78
N THR A 235 -9.57 25.56 -2.47
CA THR A 235 -9.33 26.56 -3.50
C THR A 235 -8.36 27.57 -2.91
N PRO A 236 -7.13 27.67 -3.42
CA PRO A 236 -6.28 28.79 -3.05
C PRO A 236 -7.11 30.02 -3.35
N THR A 237 -7.19 30.96 -2.40
CA THR A 237 -7.60 32.31 -2.79
C THR A 237 -6.64 32.70 -3.92
N TRP A 238 -7.16 32.84 -5.14
CA TRP A 238 -6.39 33.03 -6.39
C TRP A 238 -5.57 34.34 -6.44
N ALA A 239 -5.22 34.91 -5.29
CA ALA A 239 -4.61 36.21 -5.11
C ALA A 239 -3.08 36.18 -5.23
N ASP A 240 -2.43 35.05 -4.96
CA ASP A 240 -0.96 35.00 -4.91
C ASP A 240 -0.38 34.45 -6.21
N LYS A 241 -0.36 35.32 -7.22
CA LYS A 241 0.38 35.09 -8.44
C LYS A 241 1.72 35.79 -8.39
N VAL A 242 2.71 35.18 -9.01
CA VAL A 242 4.06 35.72 -9.14
C VAL A 242 4.47 35.72 -10.59
N ASN A 243 5.29 36.70 -10.95
CA ASN A 243 5.93 36.71 -12.25
C ASN A 243 7.14 35.77 -12.22
N ILE A 244 7.30 35.02 -13.29
CA ILE A 244 8.50 34.24 -13.58
C ILE A 244 9.03 34.61 -14.96
N CYS A 245 10.34 34.45 -15.14
CA CYS A 245 10.96 34.39 -16.44
C CYS A 245 11.01 32.93 -16.87
N HIS A 246 10.04 32.52 -17.69
CA HIS A 246 9.92 31.15 -18.17
C HIS A 246 10.89 30.88 -19.31
N LYS A 247 11.72 29.85 -19.18
CA LYS A 247 12.65 29.42 -20.21
C LYS A 247 11.91 28.60 -21.26
N THR A 248 12.03 29.00 -22.52
CA THR A 248 11.39 28.28 -23.63
C THR A 248 12.41 27.55 -24.48
N ALA A 249 11.96 26.55 -25.24
CA ALA A 249 12.80 25.87 -26.24
C ALA A 249 13.04 26.70 -27.52
N SER A 250 12.49 27.91 -27.62
CA SER A 250 12.57 28.74 -28.83
C SER A 250 13.94 29.40 -28.98
N ARG A 251 14.59 29.19 -30.13
CA ARG A 251 15.87 29.85 -30.48
C ARG A 251 15.73 31.37 -30.65
N THR A 252 14.55 31.86 -31.03
CA THR A 252 14.31 33.28 -31.28
C THR A 252 13.63 33.98 -30.12
N ASN A 253 13.09 33.24 -29.15
CA ASN A 253 12.50 33.78 -27.94
C ASN A 253 12.81 32.88 -26.72
N PRO A 254 14.07 32.82 -26.28
CA PRO A 254 14.55 31.83 -25.31
C PRO A 254 13.90 31.96 -23.93
N THR A 255 13.26 33.09 -23.64
CA THR A 255 12.59 33.36 -22.37
C THR A 255 11.32 34.18 -22.57
N LEU A 256 10.31 34.05 -21.70
CA LEU A 256 9.15 34.94 -21.68
C LEU A 256 8.67 35.20 -20.25
N ASP A 257 8.08 36.38 -20.03
CA ASP A 257 7.41 36.70 -18.77
C ASP A 257 6.10 35.92 -18.67
N MET A 258 5.93 35.16 -17.59
CA MET A 258 4.70 34.44 -17.29
C MET A 258 4.26 34.75 -15.88
N GLU A 259 2.95 34.89 -15.71
CA GLU A 259 2.36 34.96 -14.38
C GLU A 259 1.91 33.55 -13.99
N VAL A 260 2.52 33.02 -12.93
CA VAL A 260 2.21 31.69 -12.41
C VAL A 260 1.65 31.81 -11.01
N ASN A 261 0.89 30.82 -10.58
CA ASN A 261 0.52 30.73 -9.18
C ASN A 261 1.82 30.61 -8.36
N LYS A 262 1.98 31.38 -7.29
CA LYS A 262 3.15 31.33 -6.39
C LYS A 262 3.48 29.91 -5.93
N GLN A 263 2.46 29.07 -5.78
CA GLN A 263 2.59 27.67 -5.40
C GLN A 263 3.26 26.84 -6.51
N LYS A 264 3.07 27.21 -7.79
CA LYS A 264 3.74 26.56 -8.92
C LYS A 264 5.14 27.11 -9.18
N LEU A 265 5.54 28.16 -8.46
CA LEU A 265 6.83 28.80 -8.67
C LEU A 265 7.97 27.80 -8.60
N GLN A 266 7.97 26.91 -7.60
CA GLN A 266 9.06 25.95 -7.42
C GLN A 266 9.17 25.01 -8.62
N ILE A 267 8.05 24.42 -9.09
CA ILE A 267 8.03 23.60 -10.31
C ILE A 267 8.64 24.36 -11.49
N HIS A 268 8.28 25.64 -11.62
CA HIS A 268 8.84 26.49 -12.66
C HIS A 268 10.36 26.70 -12.52
N ILE A 269 10.84 26.96 -11.31
CA ILE A 269 12.27 27.10 -11.04
C ILE A 269 13.03 25.80 -11.32
N ASP A 270 12.47 24.65 -10.93
CA ASP A 270 13.10 23.34 -11.04
C ASP A 270 13.31 22.90 -12.50
N HIS A 271 12.46 23.36 -13.44
CA HIS A 271 12.67 23.15 -14.87
C HIS A 271 13.43 24.31 -15.56
N GLY A 272 14.03 25.20 -14.78
CA GLY A 272 14.97 26.23 -15.24
C GLY A 272 14.35 27.59 -15.54
N ASP A 273 13.16 27.89 -15.00
CA ASP A 273 12.61 29.25 -14.97
C ASP A 273 13.19 30.05 -13.80
N TYR A 274 12.94 31.36 -13.79
CA TYR A 274 13.48 32.25 -12.75
C TYR A 274 12.38 33.07 -12.10
N TYR A 275 12.48 33.30 -10.78
CA TYR A 275 11.52 34.10 -10.03
C TYR A 275 11.68 35.59 -10.29
N GLY A 276 10.73 36.21 -11.00
CA GLY A 276 10.78 37.62 -11.40
C GLY A 276 10.41 37.79 -12.87
N ILE A 277 10.71 38.94 -13.47
CA ILE A 277 10.52 39.14 -14.92
C ILE A 277 11.85 39.01 -15.66
N CYS A 278 11.84 38.57 -16.91
CA CYS A 278 13.01 38.40 -17.76
C CYS A 278 13.83 39.69 -17.94
N SER A 279 13.20 40.86 -17.78
CA SER A 279 13.93 42.13 -17.81
C SER A 279 14.95 42.26 -16.67
N ASP A 280 14.77 41.53 -15.58
CA ASP A 280 15.68 41.55 -14.43
C ASP A 280 16.89 40.63 -14.66
N ALA A 281 16.70 39.49 -15.33
CA ALA A 281 17.78 38.64 -15.83
C ALA A 281 18.74 39.38 -16.79
N VAL A 282 18.23 40.32 -17.59
CA VAL A 282 19.04 41.15 -18.49
C VAL A 282 19.88 42.18 -17.72
N LYS A 283 19.38 42.67 -16.58
CA LYS A 283 20.07 43.68 -15.76
C LYS A 283 21.12 43.07 -14.84
N ASP A 284 20.91 41.83 -14.43
CA ASP A 284 21.83 41.08 -13.59
C ASP A 284 21.91 39.62 -14.04
N PRO A 285 22.93 39.23 -14.83
CA PRO A 285 23.11 37.85 -15.26
C PRO A 285 23.26 36.85 -14.11
N SER A 286 23.68 37.29 -12.92
CA SER A 286 23.79 36.42 -11.74
C SER A 286 22.45 36.04 -11.13
N PHE A 287 21.37 36.69 -11.56
CA PHE A 287 19.99 36.29 -11.27
C PHE A 287 19.67 34.88 -11.79
N LEU A 288 20.35 34.44 -12.85
CA LEU A 288 20.22 33.07 -13.37
C LEU A 288 20.98 32.04 -12.54
N ASP A 289 21.89 32.50 -11.66
CA ASP A 289 22.73 31.66 -10.80
C ASP A 289 22.23 31.64 -9.33
N GLN A 290 21.10 32.31 -9.03
CA GLN A 290 20.54 32.30 -7.67
C GLN A 290 19.93 30.94 -7.35
N GLU A 291 20.49 30.25 -6.35
CA GLU A 291 19.89 29.03 -5.80
C GLU A 291 18.47 29.33 -5.28
N SER A 292 17.53 28.42 -5.56
CA SER A 292 16.18 28.46 -5.00
C SER A 292 16.23 28.63 -3.49
N PRO A 293 15.31 29.42 -2.88
CA PRO A 293 15.23 29.52 -1.44
C PRO A 293 15.06 28.11 -0.83
N LYS A 294 16.06 27.67 -0.06
CA LYS A 294 15.96 26.38 0.66
C LYS A 294 14.95 26.56 1.79
N PHE A 295 13.83 25.86 1.71
CA PHE A 295 12.86 25.83 2.79
C PHE A 295 13.47 25.12 4.01
N ALA A 296 13.11 25.58 5.20
CA ALA A 296 13.45 24.85 6.41
C ALA A 296 12.76 23.49 6.40
N GLU A 297 13.44 22.45 6.89
CA GLU A 297 12.85 21.13 7.05
C GLU A 297 11.65 21.22 7.98
N THR A 298 10.48 20.86 7.47
CA THR A 298 9.26 20.78 8.26
C THR A 298 8.61 19.42 8.09
N HIS A 299 8.23 18.82 9.22
CA HIS A 299 7.60 17.51 9.26
C HIS A 299 6.08 17.68 9.40
N ASP A 300 5.35 16.72 8.85
CA ASP A 300 3.90 16.73 8.90
C ASP A 300 3.34 16.45 10.30
N PHE A 301 2.24 17.12 10.66
CA PHE A 301 1.63 16.96 11.97
C PHE A 301 0.96 15.57 12.13
N HIS A 302 0.50 14.97 11.04
CA HIS A 302 -0.04 13.62 11.04
C HIS A 302 1.00 12.59 11.51
N CYS A 303 2.29 12.83 11.19
CA CYS A 303 3.38 12.01 11.69
C CYS A 303 3.68 12.23 13.16
N GLN A 304 3.63 13.48 13.62
CA GLN A 304 3.87 13.83 15.02
C GLN A 304 2.83 13.21 15.97
N ASN A 305 1.67 12.78 15.46
CA ASN A 305 0.62 12.13 16.23
C ASN A 305 0.78 10.61 16.35
N ILE A 306 1.78 10.01 15.70
CA ILE A 306 2.07 8.57 15.82
C ILE A 306 3.05 8.39 16.98
N LYS A 307 2.71 7.58 17.99
CA LYS A 307 3.50 7.50 19.24
C LYS A 307 4.94 7.06 19.01
N GLY A 308 5.18 6.14 18.07
CA GLY A 308 6.49 5.63 17.68
C GLY A 308 7.17 6.40 16.54
N GLY A 309 6.57 7.51 16.07
CA GLY A 309 7.02 8.23 14.88
C GLY A 309 6.47 7.63 13.57
N CYS A 310 6.79 8.27 12.46
CA CYS A 310 6.31 7.91 11.13
C CYS A 310 7.19 6.92 10.39
N THR A 311 8.47 6.86 10.76
CA THR A 311 9.40 5.90 10.17
C THR A 311 8.82 4.49 10.34
N PRO A 312 8.63 3.73 9.24
CA PRO A 312 8.05 2.40 9.34
C PRO A 312 8.86 1.54 10.28
N THR A 313 8.18 0.81 11.16
CA THR A 313 8.82 -0.25 11.96
C THR A 313 9.19 -1.43 11.05
N ILE A 314 8.39 -1.65 10.01
CA ILE A 314 8.59 -2.71 9.04
C ILE A 314 8.10 -2.29 7.64
N VAL A 315 8.72 -2.84 6.62
CA VAL A 315 8.30 -2.72 5.22
C VAL A 315 7.82 -4.08 4.72
N ILE A 316 6.61 -4.17 4.21
CA ILE A 316 6.01 -5.36 3.61
C ILE A 316 5.95 -5.17 2.09
N SER A 317 6.36 -6.20 1.33
CA SER A 317 6.15 -6.26 -0.11
C SER A 317 4.87 -7.03 -0.40
N SER A 318 3.86 -6.37 -0.96
CA SER A 318 2.62 -7.05 -1.33
C SER A 318 2.84 -8.06 -2.47
N ASP A 319 3.79 -7.80 -3.36
CA ASP A 319 4.12 -8.73 -4.46
C ASP A 319 4.73 -10.02 -3.91
N LYS A 320 5.66 -9.90 -2.95
CA LYS A 320 6.20 -11.08 -2.25
C LYS A 320 5.15 -11.78 -1.42
N LEU A 321 4.24 -11.04 -0.79
CA LEU A 321 3.15 -11.63 -0.01
C LEU A 321 2.25 -12.52 -0.87
N ARG A 322 2.09 -12.20 -2.15
CA ARG A 322 1.32 -13.01 -3.13
C ARG A 322 2.14 -14.09 -3.82
N ASP A 323 3.46 -14.01 -3.75
CA ASP A 323 4.33 -14.98 -4.41
C ASP A 323 4.29 -16.33 -3.68
N TYR A 324 4.21 -17.43 -4.44
CA TYR A 324 4.12 -18.78 -3.88
C TYR A 324 5.39 -19.25 -3.17
N THR A 325 6.53 -18.63 -3.49
CA THR A 325 7.82 -18.95 -2.90
C THR A 325 8.11 -18.04 -1.70
N ASP A 326 7.94 -16.73 -1.87
CA ASP A 326 8.29 -15.73 -0.86
C ASP A 326 7.15 -15.44 0.14
N GLY A 327 5.90 -15.73 -0.22
CA GLY A 327 4.69 -15.36 0.54
C GLY A 327 4.62 -15.90 1.96
N PRO A 328 5.00 -17.18 2.23
CA PRO A 328 5.08 -17.69 3.59
C PRO A 328 6.08 -16.92 4.48
N GLU A 329 7.24 -16.54 3.97
CA GLU A 329 8.22 -15.75 4.75
C GLU A 329 7.77 -14.29 4.90
N GLU A 330 7.07 -13.73 3.92
CA GLU A 330 6.43 -12.40 4.05
C GLU A 330 5.32 -12.41 5.12
N THR A 331 4.54 -13.50 5.20
CA THR A 331 3.53 -13.69 6.24
C THR A 331 4.15 -13.82 7.62
N LYS A 332 5.25 -14.58 7.73
CA LYS A 332 6.01 -14.72 8.98
C LYS A 332 6.57 -13.39 9.47
N LEU A 333 6.97 -12.51 8.55
CA LEU A 333 7.41 -11.15 8.88
C LEU A 333 6.28 -10.35 9.55
N ILE A 334 5.06 -10.40 9.00
CA ILE A 334 3.86 -9.82 9.60
C ILE A 334 3.56 -10.46 10.97
N ALA A 335 3.58 -11.79 11.05
CA ALA A 335 3.22 -12.51 12.26
C ALA A 335 4.19 -12.28 13.42
N ASN A 336 5.49 -12.14 13.13
CA ASN A 336 6.48 -11.77 14.16
C ASN A 336 6.21 -10.37 14.73
N LEU A 337 5.87 -9.38 13.89
CA LEU A 337 5.47 -8.05 14.38
C LEU A 337 4.25 -8.16 15.31
N LEU A 338 3.22 -8.90 14.89
CA LEU A 338 2.00 -9.06 15.67
C LEU A 338 2.24 -9.81 16.97
N LYS A 339 3.13 -10.79 16.99
CA LYS A 339 3.50 -11.52 18.21
C LYS A 339 4.12 -10.61 19.27
N ASP A 340 4.88 -9.60 18.85
CA ASP A 340 5.48 -8.64 19.77
C ASP A 340 4.50 -7.58 20.27
N ARG A 341 3.52 -7.17 19.44
CA ARG A 341 2.59 -6.06 19.74
C ARG A 341 1.24 -6.51 20.28
N LEU A 342 0.78 -7.69 19.87
CA LEU A 342 -0.51 -8.30 20.18
C LEU A 342 -0.34 -9.78 20.52
N PRO A 343 0.52 -10.15 21.50
CA PRO A 343 0.87 -11.53 21.80
C PRO A 343 -0.34 -12.39 22.19
N GLU A 344 -1.32 -11.82 22.90
CA GLU A 344 -2.52 -12.55 23.37
C GLU A 344 -3.51 -12.90 22.25
N TYR A 345 -3.37 -12.24 21.10
CA TYR A 345 -4.29 -12.38 19.97
C TYR A 345 -3.65 -13.10 18.78
N THR A 346 -2.32 -13.15 18.71
CA THR A 346 -1.60 -13.74 17.57
C THR A 346 -1.56 -15.26 17.68
N ILE A 347 -1.99 -15.96 16.63
CA ILE A 347 -1.99 -17.43 16.60
C ILE A 347 -0.57 -18.03 16.61
N ASP A 348 -0.47 -19.30 16.99
CA ASP A 348 0.80 -20.02 17.04
C ASP A 348 1.51 -20.10 15.67
N SER A 349 2.84 -20.06 15.72
CA SER A 349 3.68 -20.02 14.50
C SER A 349 3.59 -21.23 13.61
N GLU A 350 3.11 -22.36 14.12
CA GLU A 350 2.88 -23.55 13.30
C GLU A 350 1.71 -23.40 12.31
N ALA A 351 0.77 -22.47 12.56
CA ALA A 351 -0.38 -22.21 11.70
C ALA A 351 -0.14 -21.11 10.65
N TRP A 352 0.93 -20.32 10.75
CA TRP A 352 1.16 -19.18 9.84
C TRP A 352 1.24 -19.59 8.35
N PRO A 353 1.93 -20.68 7.96
CA PRO A 353 1.94 -21.12 6.56
C PRO A 353 0.53 -21.49 6.05
N CYS A 354 -0.28 -22.12 6.90
CA CYS A 354 -1.65 -22.46 6.54
C CYS A 354 -2.53 -21.21 6.37
N ILE A 355 -2.37 -20.18 7.21
CA ILE A 355 -3.09 -18.92 7.01
C ILE A 355 -2.78 -18.30 5.65
N TRP A 356 -1.50 -18.27 5.27
CA TRP A 356 -1.11 -17.81 3.95
C TRP A 356 -1.74 -18.65 2.84
N ASP A 357 -1.66 -19.98 2.92
CA ASP A 357 -2.27 -20.91 1.97
C ASP A 357 -3.80 -20.68 1.83
N LYS A 358 -4.48 -20.46 2.95
CA LYS A 358 -5.93 -20.21 2.97
C LYS A 358 -6.31 -18.89 2.29
N ILE A 359 -5.63 -17.80 2.65
CA ILE A 359 -5.97 -16.46 2.17
C ILE A 359 -5.49 -16.24 0.74
N ILE A 360 -4.27 -16.67 0.41
CA ILE A 360 -3.59 -16.33 -0.85
C ILE A 360 -3.73 -17.46 -1.89
N ASP A 361 -3.29 -18.69 -1.58
CA ASP A 361 -3.32 -19.81 -2.55
C ASP A 361 -4.76 -20.26 -2.85
N LYS A 362 -5.52 -20.55 -1.79
CA LYS A 362 -6.91 -21.02 -1.90
C LYS A 362 -7.92 -19.91 -2.10
N ASN A 363 -7.49 -18.65 -1.99
CA ASN A 363 -8.32 -17.47 -2.19
C ASN A 363 -9.62 -17.50 -1.36
N GLU A 364 -9.54 -17.96 -0.10
CA GLU A 364 -10.68 -17.98 0.82
C GLU A 364 -10.95 -16.57 1.42
N GLY A 365 -10.02 -15.63 1.24
CA GLY A 365 -10.14 -14.24 1.69
C GLY A 365 -11.12 -13.38 0.88
N PRO A 366 -11.26 -12.08 1.25
CA PRO A 366 -12.05 -11.14 0.47
C PRO A 366 -11.48 -10.97 -0.94
N LYS A 367 -12.37 -10.84 -1.92
CA LYS A 367 -11.98 -10.55 -3.31
C LYS A 367 -11.04 -9.35 -3.39
N THR A 368 -9.98 -9.53 -4.17
CA THR A 368 -8.92 -8.59 -4.44
C THR A 368 -8.94 -8.15 -5.90
N PHE A 369 -7.96 -7.36 -6.32
CA PHE A 369 -7.81 -6.97 -7.71
C PHE A 369 -7.55 -8.18 -8.62
N ASP A 370 -6.80 -9.18 -8.15
CA ASP A 370 -6.45 -10.38 -8.93
C ASP A 370 -7.66 -11.27 -9.26
N ASP A 371 -8.76 -11.12 -8.52
CA ASP A 371 -10.01 -11.84 -8.76
C ASP A 371 -10.83 -11.28 -9.92
N ARG A 372 -10.39 -10.15 -10.48
CA ARG A 372 -11.05 -9.53 -11.62
C ARG A 372 -10.78 -10.33 -12.88
N LYS A 373 -11.85 -10.65 -13.61
CA LYS A 373 -11.77 -11.26 -14.93
C LYS A 373 -11.48 -10.21 -15.99
N ILE A 374 -10.29 -9.61 -15.93
CA ILE A 374 -9.85 -8.62 -16.92
C ILE A 374 -9.26 -9.37 -18.11
N ALA A 375 -9.67 -8.98 -19.33
CA ALA A 375 -9.27 -9.69 -20.54
C ALA A 375 -7.74 -9.68 -20.74
N GLU A 376 -7.09 -8.53 -20.52
CA GLU A 376 -5.63 -8.36 -20.59
C GLU A 376 -5.21 -7.13 -19.74
N ASP A 377 -4.02 -7.23 -19.14
CA ASP A 377 -3.38 -6.07 -18.51
C ASP A 377 -2.92 -5.07 -19.57
N PRO A 378 -3.18 -3.77 -19.36
CA PRO A 378 -2.71 -2.75 -20.28
C PRO A 378 -1.18 -2.69 -20.23
N ASN A 379 -0.58 -2.41 -21.38
CA ASN A 379 0.82 -2.08 -21.50
C ASN A 379 1.06 -0.60 -21.19
N PHE A 380 2.32 -0.23 -21.02
CA PHE A 380 2.77 1.15 -20.89
C PHE A 380 3.61 1.55 -22.10
N SER A 381 3.53 2.82 -22.52
CA SER A 381 4.45 3.33 -23.54
C SER A 381 5.88 3.41 -23.00
N ALA A 382 6.85 3.46 -23.92
CA ALA A 382 8.26 3.55 -23.57
C ALA A 382 8.54 4.71 -22.61
N PHE A 383 7.97 5.89 -22.89
CA PHE A 383 8.10 7.07 -22.02
C PHE A 383 7.64 6.80 -20.58
N MET A 384 6.46 6.19 -20.38
CA MET A 384 5.97 5.92 -19.03
C MET A 384 6.81 4.87 -18.30
N LEU A 385 7.32 3.86 -19.00
CA LEU A 385 8.22 2.86 -18.43
C LEU A 385 9.56 3.49 -18.03
N GLU A 386 10.11 4.39 -18.85
CA GLU A 386 11.31 5.15 -18.55
C GLU A 386 11.13 6.00 -17.28
N GLU A 387 9.99 6.67 -17.10
CA GLU A 387 9.69 7.45 -15.89
C GLU A 387 9.56 6.57 -14.65
N MET A 388 8.94 5.39 -14.74
CA MET A 388 8.90 4.44 -13.62
C MET A 388 10.31 3.94 -13.26
N ILE A 389 11.13 3.60 -14.26
CA ILE A 389 12.51 3.16 -14.07
C ILE A 389 13.35 4.28 -13.45
N PHE A 390 13.17 5.52 -13.91
CA PHE A 390 13.82 6.70 -13.36
C PHE A 390 13.50 6.86 -11.87
N GLU A 391 12.22 6.80 -11.50
CA GLU A 391 11.80 6.95 -10.11
C GLU A 391 12.30 5.82 -9.21
N LEU A 392 12.27 4.56 -9.69
CA LEU A 392 12.84 3.43 -8.93
C LEU A 392 14.36 3.57 -8.77
N ASN A 393 15.10 3.98 -9.80
CA ASN A 393 16.55 4.20 -9.70
C ASN A 393 16.89 5.32 -8.73
N ARG A 394 16.10 6.40 -8.69
CA ARG A 394 16.24 7.49 -7.71
C ARG A 394 16.14 6.95 -6.29
N MET A 395 15.09 6.18 -6.00
CA MET A 395 14.90 5.57 -4.68
C MET A 395 16.01 4.56 -4.34
N VAL A 396 16.42 3.70 -5.28
CA VAL A 396 17.54 2.78 -5.06
C VAL A 396 18.81 3.56 -4.73
N SER A 397 19.12 4.62 -5.47
CA SER A 397 20.29 5.46 -5.22
C SER A 397 20.26 6.11 -3.83
N LYS A 398 19.11 6.69 -3.44
CA LYS A 398 18.92 7.32 -2.13
C LYS A 398 19.06 6.31 -1.00
N TYR A 399 18.27 5.24 -1.02
CA TYR A 399 18.21 4.26 0.08
C TYR A 399 19.40 3.30 0.14
N SER A 400 20.26 3.28 -0.88
CA SER A 400 21.56 2.59 -0.84
C SER A 400 22.72 3.48 -0.40
N SER A 401 22.49 4.78 -0.18
CA SER A 401 23.53 5.72 0.25
C SER A 401 24.04 5.43 1.67
N THR A 402 25.18 6.02 2.01
CA THR A 402 25.84 5.82 3.31
C THR A 402 24.98 6.24 4.50
N GLU A 403 24.06 7.19 4.32
CA GLU A 403 23.13 7.63 5.36
C GLU A 403 22.12 6.53 5.71
N TRP A 404 21.67 5.78 4.70
CA TRP A 404 20.60 4.77 4.83
C TRP A 404 21.12 3.34 4.97
N GLN A 405 22.42 3.11 4.76
CA GLN A 405 23.00 1.78 4.70
C GLN A 405 22.80 0.95 5.99
N SER A 406 22.61 1.57 7.16
CA SER A 406 22.37 0.87 8.42
C SER A 406 20.87 0.67 8.73
N ASN A 407 19.98 1.28 7.94
CA ASN A 407 18.55 1.16 8.13
C ASN A 407 18.04 -0.12 7.42
N THR A 408 17.54 -1.08 8.19
CA THR A 408 17.06 -2.38 7.68
C THR A 408 15.86 -2.24 6.74
N ASN A 409 15.01 -1.24 6.96
CA ASN A 409 13.87 -0.96 6.10
C ASN A 409 14.31 -0.35 4.76
N ALA A 410 15.32 0.52 4.76
CA ALA A 410 15.93 1.03 3.53
C ALA A 410 16.60 -0.09 2.71
N GLN A 411 17.38 -0.97 3.36
CA GLN A 411 17.96 -2.15 2.70
C GLN A 411 16.88 -3.04 2.07
N ARG A 412 15.77 -3.23 2.78
CA ARG A 412 14.63 -4.01 2.30
C ARG A 412 13.93 -3.35 1.11
N LEU A 413 13.71 -2.03 1.14
CA LEU A 413 13.20 -1.27 -0.01
C LEU A 413 14.08 -1.44 -1.25
N VAL A 414 15.39 -1.28 -1.09
CA VAL A 414 16.36 -1.48 -2.18
C VAL A 414 16.25 -2.89 -2.77
N SER A 415 16.11 -3.91 -1.92
CA SER A 415 15.90 -5.29 -2.39
C SER A 415 14.59 -5.44 -3.18
N ILE A 416 13.50 -4.80 -2.76
CA ILE A 416 12.21 -4.83 -3.46
C ILE A 416 12.34 -4.15 -4.82
N PHE A 417 12.88 -2.93 -4.86
CA PHE A 417 13.02 -2.16 -6.10
C PHE A 417 13.96 -2.83 -7.12
N ASN A 418 15.04 -3.45 -6.65
CA ASN A 418 15.92 -4.24 -7.51
C ASN A 418 15.22 -5.48 -8.10
N GLY A 419 14.21 -6.03 -7.43
CA GLY A 419 13.35 -7.07 -8.00
C GLY A 419 12.41 -6.54 -9.08
N HIS A 420 11.94 -5.29 -8.95
CA HIS A 420 11.00 -4.66 -9.89
C HIS A 420 11.67 -4.13 -11.17
N LEU A 421 12.88 -3.57 -11.06
CA LEU A 421 13.60 -2.93 -12.17
C LEU A 421 13.78 -3.83 -13.42
N PRO A 422 14.19 -5.11 -13.30
CA PRO A 422 14.32 -5.99 -14.46
C PRO A 422 13.00 -6.23 -15.20
N LEU A 423 11.87 -6.25 -14.49
CA LEU A 423 10.55 -6.45 -15.08
C LEU A 423 10.17 -5.25 -15.96
N LEU A 424 10.36 -4.02 -15.45
CA LEU A 424 10.11 -2.80 -16.22
C LEU A 424 11.02 -2.69 -17.45
N LYS A 425 12.31 -3.03 -17.29
CA LYS A 425 13.28 -3.01 -18.39
C LYS A 425 12.92 -4.00 -19.49
N THR A 426 12.46 -5.19 -19.12
CA THR A 426 11.99 -6.20 -20.07
C THR A 426 10.78 -5.68 -20.86
N GLU A 427 9.78 -5.10 -20.18
CA GLU A 427 8.62 -4.52 -20.86
C GLU A 427 9.02 -3.36 -21.78
N LEU A 428 9.96 -2.50 -21.35
CA LEU A 428 10.48 -1.39 -22.15
C LEU A 428 11.17 -1.90 -23.43
N ASP A 429 12.05 -2.89 -23.31
CA ASP A 429 12.76 -3.50 -24.43
C ASP A 429 11.76 -4.11 -25.44
N GLU A 430 10.72 -4.78 -24.95
CA GLU A 430 9.68 -5.38 -25.79
C GLU A 430 8.83 -4.32 -26.51
N VAL A 431 8.51 -3.20 -25.86
CA VAL A 431 7.79 -2.07 -26.48
C VAL A 431 8.65 -1.39 -27.54
N VAL A 432 9.92 -1.11 -27.24
CA VAL A 432 10.87 -0.46 -28.16
C VAL A 432 11.16 -1.35 -29.38
N ALA A 433 11.26 -2.66 -29.19
CA ALA A 433 11.45 -3.63 -30.27
C ALA A 433 10.18 -3.86 -31.13
N GLY A 434 9.03 -3.29 -30.72
CA GLY A 434 7.75 -3.53 -31.37
C GLY A 434 7.18 -4.94 -31.15
N ILE A 435 7.71 -5.68 -30.18
CA ILE A 435 7.19 -6.99 -29.76
C ILE A 435 5.85 -6.79 -29.06
N ARG A 436 5.76 -5.78 -28.17
CA ARG A 436 4.50 -5.33 -27.58
C ARG A 436 3.90 -4.20 -28.41
N THR A 437 2.82 -4.49 -29.11
CA THR A 437 2.07 -3.49 -29.89
C THR A 437 1.12 -2.72 -28.96
N LEU A 438 1.33 -1.41 -28.87
CA LEU A 438 0.47 -0.52 -28.09
C LEU A 438 -0.85 -0.22 -28.82
N THR A 439 -1.91 -0.07 -28.05
CA THR A 439 -3.28 0.22 -28.45
C THR A 439 -3.79 1.46 -27.71
N VAL A 440 -4.96 1.97 -28.12
CA VAL A 440 -5.63 3.10 -27.44
C VAL A 440 -5.95 2.83 -25.97
N ARG A 441 -6.08 1.56 -25.56
CA ARG A 441 -6.46 1.14 -24.19
C ARG A 441 -5.26 1.13 -23.23
N ASP A 442 -4.05 1.02 -23.78
CA ASP A 442 -2.79 1.03 -23.04
C ASP A 442 -2.52 2.41 -22.43
N PHE A 443 -1.59 2.48 -21.47
CA PHE A 443 -1.14 3.74 -20.88
C PHE A 443 -0.12 4.40 -21.81
N LEU A 444 -0.49 5.52 -22.41
CA LEU A 444 0.30 6.17 -23.45
C LEU A 444 0.84 7.51 -22.96
N GLY A 445 2.15 7.69 -23.12
CA GLY A 445 2.83 8.96 -22.89
C GLY A 445 2.38 10.07 -23.84
N PRO A 446 2.81 11.32 -23.60
CA PRO A 446 2.37 12.49 -24.37
C PRO A 446 2.64 12.40 -25.88
N ASN A 447 3.67 11.66 -26.29
CA ASN A 447 4.04 11.51 -27.70
C ASN A 447 3.15 10.49 -28.42
N GLU A 448 2.74 9.42 -27.73
CA GLU A 448 1.90 8.36 -28.27
C GLU A 448 0.41 8.73 -28.19
N ARG A 449 -0.01 9.48 -27.16
CA ARG A 449 -1.40 9.91 -26.94
C ARG A 449 -1.74 11.17 -27.74
N LYS A 450 -2.19 11.00 -28.99
CA LYS A 450 -2.63 12.09 -29.89
C LYS A 450 -4.12 12.43 -29.76
#